data_AF-A0A0E3L7E1-F1
#
_entry.id   AF-A0A0E3L7E1-F1
#
_cell.length_a   1.000
_cell.length_b   1.000
_cell.length_c   1.000
_cell.angle_alpha   90.00
_cell.angle_beta   90.00
_cell.angle_gamma   90.00
#
_symmetry.space_group_name_H-M   'P 1'
#
loop_
_entity.id
_entity.type
_entity.pdbx_description
1 polymer ?
#
loop_
_entity_poly.entity_id
_entity_poly.type
_entity_poly.pdbx_seq_one_letter_code
_entity_poly.pdbx_strand_id
1 'polypeptide(L)'
;MSCIEQMKYEILLDRTTYKDAREYIKENSDEVYYVSPGYKIFRDYHIIGVPPIALGAKGSALIFTYTKPCYGTFVLTVDNEDSIKEINRLREMEKEKVTSSLKKSKPPESSKKPPGSFLDMWKK
;
A
#
# COMPACT_ATOMS: atom_id res chain seq x y z
N MET A 1 -15.54 -15.59 -9.13
CA MET A 1 -15.20 -14.21 -9.52
C MET A 1 -15.60 -13.30 -8.38
N SER A 2 -14.69 -13.05 -7.43
CA SER A 2 -14.96 -12.12 -6.33
C SER A 2 -14.94 -10.69 -6.87
N CYS A 3 -16.11 -10.19 -7.29
CA CYS A 3 -16.27 -8.81 -7.73
C CYS A 3 -16.49 -7.91 -6.51
N ILE A 4 -15.70 -6.84 -6.36
CA ILE A 4 -15.97 -5.77 -5.38
C ILE A 4 -17.41 -5.24 -5.53
N GLU A 5 -17.97 -5.31 -6.75
CA GLU A 5 -19.34 -4.92 -7.05
C GLU A 5 -20.42 -5.75 -6.33
N GLN A 6 -20.08 -6.93 -5.82
CA GLN A 6 -21.00 -7.79 -5.05
C GLN A 6 -20.92 -7.52 -3.54
N MET A 7 -19.95 -6.71 -3.10
CA MET A 7 -19.84 -6.29 -1.70
C MET A 7 -20.63 -5.00 -1.48
N LYS A 8 -21.07 -4.77 -0.24
CA LYS A 8 -21.56 -3.45 0.16
C LYS A 8 -20.35 -2.53 0.30
N TYR A 9 -20.13 -1.70 -0.71
CA TYR A 9 -19.12 -0.66 -0.69
C TYR A 9 -19.79 0.71 -0.81
N GLU A 10 -19.17 1.71 -0.20
CA GLU A 10 -19.53 3.10 -0.40
C GLU A 10 -18.42 3.81 -1.16
N ILE A 11 -18.80 4.69 -2.08
CA ILE A 11 -17.87 5.53 -2.83
C ILE A 11 -17.68 6.82 -2.04
N LEU A 12 -16.45 7.06 -1.58
CA LEU A 12 -16.09 8.27 -0.83
C LEU A 12 -15.61 9.39 -1.75
N LEU A 13 -14.86 9.03 -2.79
CA LEU A 13 -14.34 9.95 -3.79
C LEU A 13 -14.42 9.29 -5.17
N ASP A 14 -14.86 10.04 -6.18
CA ASP A 14 -14.93 9.59 -7.56
C ASP A 14 -14.04 10.44 -8.48
N ARG A 15 -13.57 9.81 -9.58
CA ARG A 15 -12.79 10.47 -10.65
C ARG A 15 -11.62 11.32 -10.15
N THR A 16 -10.87 10.76 -9.22
CA THR A 16 -9.76 11.45 -8.55
C THR A 16 -8.41 11.00 -9.08
N THR A 17 -7.33 11.67 -8.68
CA THR A 17 -5.96 11.24 -8.97
C THR A 17 -5.43 10.32 -7.87
N TYR A 18 -4.40 9.52 -8.16
CA TYR A 18 -3.74 8.68 -7.14
C TYR A 18 -3.18 9.50 -5.96
N LYS A 19 -2.79 10.74 -6.22
CA LYS A 19 -2.25 11.64 -5.18
C LYS A 19 -3.36 12.06 -4.22
N ASP A 20 -4.45 12.59 -4.77
CA ASP A 20 -5.58 13.09 -3.96
C ASP A 20 -6.27 11.94 -3.23
N ALA A 21 -6.40 10.78 -3.88
CA ALA A 21 -6.91 9.56 -3.24
C ALA A 21 -6.06 9.15 -2.03
N ARG A 22 -4.73 9.25 -2.13
CA ARG A 22 -3.81 8.97 -1.03
C ARG A 22 -3.96 9.98 0.10
N GLU A 23 -4.04 11.26 -0.22
CA GLU A 23 -4.22 12.34 0.77
C GLU A 23 -5.54 12.16 1.51
N TYR A 24 -6.62 11.87 0.80
CA TYR A 24 -7.92 11.56 1.38
C TYR A 24 -7.88 10.36 2.34
N ILE A 25 -7.25 9.26 1.93
CA ILE A 25 -7.08 8.07 2.80
C ILE A 25 -6.31 8.44 4.05
N LYS A 26 -5.28 9.29 3.94
CA LYS A 26 -4.45 9.68 5.09
C LYS A 26 -5.21 10.54 6.10
N GLU A 27 -6.09 11.42 5.64
CA GLU A 27 -6.85 12.34 6.50
C GLU A 27 -8.09 11.70 7.12
N ASN A 28 -8.72 10.75 6.42
CA ASN A 28 -10.00 10.18 6.83
C ASN A 28 -9.91 8.77 7.45
N SER A 29 -8.69 8.28 7.72
CA SER A 29 -8.44 6.96 8.33
C SER A 29 -7.75 7.09 9.69
N ASP A 30 -8.10 6.19 10.61
CA ASP A 30 -7.46 6.13 11.93
C ASP A 30 -6.06 5.52 11.82
N GLU A 31 -5.90 4.52 10.94
CA GLU A 31 -4.65 3.83 10.66
C GLU A 31 -4.39 3.83 9.15
N VAL A 32 -3.13 4.04 8.76
CA VAL A 32 -2.73 4.11 7.34
C VAL A 32 -1.57 3.17 7.08
N TYR A 33 -1.81 2.21 6.20
CA TYR A 33 -0.86 1.17 5.81
C TYR A 33 -0.34 1.41 4.40
N TYR A 34 0.96 1.25 4.19
CA TYR A 34 1.56 1.35 2.87
C TYR A 34 1.88 -0.04 2.30
N VAL A 35 1.29 -0.32 1.13
CA VAL A 35 1.45 -1.58 0.40
C VAL A 35 2.08 -1.38 -0.96
N SER A 36 2.73 -2.42 -1.45
CA SER A 36 3.27 -2.46 -2.81
C SER A 36 2.14 -2.66 -3.84
N PRO A 37 2.29 -2.14 -5.07
CA PRO A 37 1.37 -2.45 -6.16
C PRO A 37 1.27 -3.96 -6.40
N GLY A 38 0.06 -4.44 -6.72
CA GLY A 38 -0.21 -5.86 -6.87
C GLY A 38 -0.49 -6.60 -5.56
N TYR A 39 -0.54 -5.90 -4.41
CA TYR A 39 -1.01 -6.49 -3.17
C TYR A 39 -2.47 -6.97 -3.33
N LYS A 40 -2.73 -8.18 -2.84
CA LYS A 40 -4.05 -8.82 -2.90
C LYS A 40 -4.86 -8.47 -1.65
N ILE A 41 -6.03 -7.87 -1.83
CA ILE A 41 -7.04 -7.69 -0.78
C ILE A 41 -8.20 -8.66 -1.04
N PHE A 42 -8.88 -9.10 0.03
CA PHE A 42 -10.14 -9.84 -0.02
C PHE A 42 -10.08 -11.16 -0.82
N ARG A 43 -8.88 -11.75 -0.96
CA ARG A 43 -8.50 -12.96 -1.72
C ARG A 43 -8.13 -12.76 -3.20
N ASP A 44 -8.99 -12.14 -4.01
CA ASP A 44 -8.80 -12.12 -5.47
C ASP A 44 -8.59 -10.71 -6.07
N TYR A 45 -8.68 -9.66 -5.25
CA TYR A 45 -8.57 -8.29 -5.75
C TYR A 45 -7.15 -7.76 -5.64
N HIS A 46 -6.52 -7.43 -6.76
CA HIS A 46 -5.20 -6.80 -6.77
C HIS A 46 -5.35 -5.29 -6.79
N ILE A 47 -4.67 -4.62 -5.86
CA ILE A 47 -4.64 -3.16 -5.87
C ILE A 47 -3.72 -2.70 -7.00
N ILE A 48 -4.29 -1.86 -7.85
CA ILE A 48 -3.60 -1.19 -8.93
C ILE A 48 -3.45 0.28 -8.55
N GLY A 49 -2.22 0.78 -8.62
CA GLY A 49 -1.93 2.19 -8.37
C GLY A 49 -0.45 2.51 -8.41
N VAL A 50 -0.14 3.80 -8.24
CA VAL A 50 1.23 4.31 -8.22
C VAL A 50 1.80 4.21 -6.81
N PRO A 51 2.92 3.50 -6.60
CA PRO A 51 3.53 3.40 -5.28
C PRO A 51 3.97 4.77 -4.74
N PRO A 52 3.94 4.97 -3.41
CA PRO A 52 3.39 4.06 -2.38
C PRO A 52 1.85 4.05 -2.34
N ILE A 53 1.23 2.87 -2.31
CA ILE A 53 -0.24 2.77 -2.24
C ILE A 53 -0.65 2.82 -0.77
N ALA A 54 -1.53 3.75 -0.41
CA ALA A 54 -2.08 3.86 0.94
C ALA A 54 -3.38 3.06 1.05
N LEU A 55 -3.49 2.31 2.14
CA LEU A 55 -4.71 1.65 2.61
C LEU A 55 -5.07 2.26 3.96
N GLY A 56 -6.33 2.66 4.09
CA GLY A 56 -6.87 3.21 5.32
C GLY A 56 -7.66 2.18 6.09
N ALA A 57 -7.53 2.15 7.40
CA ALA A 57 -8.48 1.47 8.28
C ALA A 57 -9.17 2.53 9.15
N LYS A 58 -10.50 2.47 9.19
CA LYS A 58 -11.36 3.32 10.01
C LYS A 58 -12.29 2.42 10.83
N GLY A 59 -11.89 2.11 12.06
CA GLY A 59 -12.54 1.08 12.87
C GLY A 59 -12.57 -0.29 12.18
N SER A 60 -13.76 -0.73 11.74
CA SER A 60 -13.98 -1.98 10.98
C SER A 60 -13.94 -1.80 9.46
N ALA A 61 -14.02 -0.56 8.99
CA ALA A 61 -14.09 -0.24 7.57
C ALA A 61 -12.69 -0.13 6.97
N LEU A 62 -12.48 -0.75 5.81
CA LEU A 62 -11.25 -0.63 5.02
C LEU A 62 -11.48 0.35 3.87
N ILE A 63 -10.65 1.38 3.81
CA ILE A 63 -10.65 2.41 2.78
C ILE A 63 -9.50 2.15 1.82
N PHE A 64 -9.78 2.05 0.52
CA PHE A 64 -8.76 1.77 -0.48
C PHE A 64 -9.07 2.40 -1.83
N THR A 65 -8.04 2.55 -2.65
CA THR A 65 -8.17 3.06 -4.02
C THR A 65 -8.54 1.95 -4.98
N TYR A 66 -9.60 2.14 -5.75
CA TYR A 66 -10.06 1.24 -6.80
C TYR A 66 -10.03 1.96 -8.14
N THR A 67 -9.25 1.48 -9.10
CA THR A 67 -9.15 2.10 -10.42
C THR A 67 -9.91 1.27 -11.46
N LYS A 68 -10.91 1.88 -12.11
CA LYS A 68 -11.55 1.32 -13.31
C LYS A 68 -10.88 1.92 -14.55
N PRO A 69 -10.47 1.10 -15.55
CA PRO A 69 -9.80 1.62 -16.75
C PRO A 69 -10.66 2.60 -17.56
N CYS A 70 -11.98 2.44 -17.54
CA CYS A 70 -12.90 3.30 -18.31
C CYS A 70 -13.36 4.56 -17.56
N TYR A 71 -13.32 4.56 -16.22
CA TYR A 71 -13.98 5.59 -15.40
C TYR A 71 -13.04 6.32 -14.45
N GLY A 72 -11.78 5.91 -14.36
CA GLY A 72 -10.76 6.54 -13.51
C GLY A 72 -10.63 5.90 -12.13
N THR A 73 -10.02 6.65 -11.21
CA THR A 73 -9.72 6.20 -9.85
C THR A 73 -10.82 6.64 -8.89
N PHE A 74 -11.20 5.72 -8.01
CA PHE A 74 -12.20 5.89 -6.98
C PHE A 74 -11.59 5.55 -5.61
N VAL A 75 -12.09 6.19 -4.56
CA VAL A 75 -11.82 5.79 -3.18
C VAL A 75 -13.08 5.09 -2.66
N LEU A 76 -12.92 3.83 -2.28
CA LEU A 76 -14.00 3.00 -1.77
C LEU A 76 -13.77 2.72 -0.30
N THR A 77 -14.86 2.60 0.44
CA THR A 77 -14.87 2.03 1.80
C THR A 77 -15.73 0.78 1.83
N VAL A 78 -15.24 -0.24 2.53
CA VAL A 78 -15.94 -1.52 2.72
C VAL A 78 -15.93 -1.86 4.19
N ASP A 79 -17.12 -2.08 4.75
CA ASP A 79 -17.31 -2.55 6.12
C ASP A 79 -17.91 -3.96 6.08
N ASN A 80 -17.06 -4.97 6.24
CA ASN A 80 -17.46 -6.38 6.21
C ASN A 80 -16.51 -7.25 7.06
N GLU A 81 -16.87 -8.49 7.34
CA GLU A 81 -15.99 -9.39 8.11
C GLU A 81 -14.61 -9.58 7.47
N ASP A 82 -14.54 -9.54 6.14
CA ASP A 82 -13.27 -9.66 5.44
C ASP A 82 -12.42 -8.39 5.54
N SER A 83 -13.00 -7.20 5.69
CA SER A 83 -12.21 -5.98 5.92
C SER A 83 -11.50 -6.05 7.26
N ILE A 84 -12.19 -6.52 8.31
CA ILE A 84 -11.61 -6.72 9.63
C ILE A 84 -10.43 -7.72 9.58
N LYS A 85 -10.57 -8.83 8.83
CA LYS A 85 -9.50 -9.82 8.66
C LYS A 85 -8.28 -9.22 7.96
N GLU A 86 -8.48 -8.43 6.92
CA GLU A 86 -7.35 -7.80 6.21
C GLU A 86 -6.70 -6.69 7.04
N ILE A 87 -7.46 -5.90 7.81
CA ILE A 87 -6.90 -4.92 8.76
C ILE A 87 -6.01 -5.62 9.79
N ASN A 88 -6.45 -6.75 10.35
CA ASN A 88 -5.63 -7.52 11.29
C ASN A 88 -4.34 -8.06 10.65
N ARG A 89 -4.40 -8.53 9.41
CA ARG A 89 -3.20 -8.94 8.66
C ARG A 89 -2.25 -7.77 8.40
N LEU A 90 -2.78 -6.60 8.03
CA LEU A 90 -1.98 -5.40 7.81
C LEU A 90 -1.28 -4.96 9.10
N ARG A 91 -1.96 -5.03 10.25
CA ARG A 91 -1.38 -4.80 11.58
C ARG A 91 -0.24 -5.77 11.91
N GLU A 92 -0.40 -7.05 11.59
CA GLU A 92 0.64 -8.06 11.78
C GLU A 92 1.85 -7.80 10.86
N MET A 93 1.61 -7.51 9.58
CA MET A 93 2.65 -7.17 8.61
C MET A 93 3.45 -5.93 9.02
N GLU A 94 2.81 -4.91 9.59
CA GLU A 94 3.51 -3.76 10.14
C GLU A 94 4.38 -4.12 11.34
N LYS A 95 3.89 -4.95 12.28
CA LYS A 95 4.70 -5.44 13.40
C LYS A 95 5.91 -6.23 12.91
N GLU A 96 5.77 -7.05 11.87
CA GLU A 96 6.88 -7.76 11.23
C GLU A 96 7.88 -6.80 10.56
N LYS A 97 7.40 -5.76 9.87
CA LYS A 97 8.27 -4.72 9.29
C LYS A 97 9.01 -3.92 10.37
N VAL A 98 8.36 -3.61 11.48
CA VAL A 98 8.98 -2.90 12.62
C VAL A 98 10.03 -3.77 13.29
N THR A 99 9.73 -5.04 13.56
CA THR A 99 10.68 -5.97 14.20
C THR A 99 11.87 -6.33 13.30
N SER A 100 11.67 -6.44 11.98
CA SER A 100 12.76 -6.62 11.02
C SER A 100 13.61 -5.36 10.84
N SER A 101 13.01 -4.17 10.88
CA SER A 101 13.73 -2.89 10.85
C SER A 101 14.56 -2.68 12.12
N LEU A 102 14.05 -3.08 13.29
CA LEU A 102 14.80 -3.09 14.55
C LEU A 102 15.99 -4.06 14.51
N LYS A 103 15.84 -5.25 13.90
CA LYS A 103 16.98 -6.18 13.69
C LYS A 103 18.03 -5.63 12.71
N LYS A 104 17.64 -4.76 11.77
CA LYS A 104 18.55 -4.13 10.79
C LYS A 104 19.26 -2.89 11.32
N SER A 105 18.89 -2.42 12.51
CA SER A 105 19.48 -1.24 13.16
C SER A 105 20.74 -1.50 14.01
N LYS A 106 21.29 -2.73 13.98
CA LYS A 106 22.67 -2.95 14.47
C LYS A 106 23.62 -2.46 13.36
N PRO A 107 24.44 -1.42 13.57
CA PRO A 107 25.19 -0.79 12.50
C PRO A 107 26.23 -1.79 11.94
N PRO A 108 26.33 -1.96 10.61
CA PRO A 108 27.53 -2.54 10.03
C PRO A 108 28.64 -1.51 10.16
N GLU A 109 29.58 -1.83 11.03
CA GLU A 109 30.85 -1.17 11.20
C GLU A 109 31.55 -1.01 9.84
N SER A 110 31.97 0.23 9.60
CA SER A 110 32.71 0.70 8.43
C SER A 110 33.81 -0.27 7.96
N SER A 111 33.78 -0.68 6.69
CA SER A 111 35.01 -0.94 5.93
C SER A 111 34.81 -0.84 4.39
N LYS A 112 35.34 0.23 3.79
CA LYS A 112 36.14 0.35 2.54
C LYS A 112 35.69 -0.50 1.32
N LYS A 113 35.45 -0.01 0.09
CA LYS A 113 35.71 1.19 -0.74
C LYS A 113 34.68 1.20 -1.91
N PRO A 114 34.41 2.31 -2.62
CA PRO A 114 33.58 2.29 -3.83
C PRO A 114 34.30 1.56 -4.99
N PRO A 115 33.59 0.79 -5.84
CA PRO A 115 34.16 0.24 -7.06
C PRO A 115 34.50 1.38 -8.04
N GLY A 116 35.61 1.21 -8.75
CA GLY A 116 36.28 2.23 -9.55
C GLY A 116 35.40 3.01 -10.52
N SER A 117 35.82 4.26 -10.74
CA SER A 117 35.24 5.20 -11.69
C SER A 117 35.20 4.62 -13.11
N PHE A 118 34.08 4.85 -13.80
CA PHE A 118 33.85 4.49 -15.20
C PHE A 118 34.93 4.99 -16.18
N LEU A 119 35.74 5.98 -15.78
CA LEU A 119 36.87 6.51 -16.55
C LEU A 119 38.09 5.58 -16.67
N ASP A 120 38.18 4.53 -15.85
CA ASP A 120 39.34 3.62 -15.86
C ASP A 120 39.21 2.44 -16.85
N MET A 121 38.08 2.30 -17.56
CA MET A 121 37.83 1.17 -18.47
C MET A 121 38.43 1.30 -19.88
N TRP A 122 38.92 2.48 -20.30
CA TRP A 122 39.37 2.74 -21.68
C TRP A 122 40.86 3.11 -21.82
N LYS A 123 41.70 2.70 -20.87
CA LYS A 123 43.16 2.78 -20.99
C LYS A 123 43.78 1.37 -20.94
N LYS A 124 43.78 0.68 -22.07
CA LYS A 124 44.99 0.29 -22.83
C LYS A 124 44.62 -0.62 -24.00
#